data_AF-A0A7T4QQ86-F1
#
_entry.id   AF-A0A7T4QQ86-F1
#
_cell.length_a   1.000
_cell.length_b   1.000
_cell.length_c   1.000
_cell.angle_alpha   90.00
_cell.angle_beta   90.00
_cell.angle_gamma   90.00
#
_symmetry.space_group_name_H-M   'P 1'
#
loop_
_entity.id
_entity.type
_entity.pdbx_description
1 polymer ?
#
loop_
_entity_poly.entity_id
_entity_poly.type
_entity_poly.pdbx_seq_one_letter_code
_entity_poly.pdbx_strand_id
1 'polypeptide(L)' 'MKTQKENWFIRNLKDIRETIFGFNTTDSTLKRASKVMGWYMFLTLMTCGIVATLIAISFAH' A
#
# COMPACT_ATOMS: atom_id res chain seq x y z
N MET A 1 -1.66 -25.29 -16.53
CA MET A 1 -1.72 -23.86 -16.14
C MET A 1 -0.63 -23.61 -15.11
N LYS A 2 0.39 -22.80 -15.41
CA LYS A 2 1.45 -22.46 -14.44
C LYS A 2 0.84 -21.55 -13.39
N THR A 3 0.49 -22.09 -12.23
CA THR A 3 0.15 -21.32 -11.03
C THR A 3 1.40 -20.50 -10.70
N GLN A 4 1.45 -19.26 -11.16
CA GLN A 4 2.57 -18.37 -10.86
C GLN A 4 2.59 -18.22 -9.35
N LYS A 5 3.72 -18.59 -8.73
CA LYS A 5 4.05 -18.36 -7.33
C LYS A 5 3.75 -16.90 -7.04
N GLU A 6 2.59 -16.60 -6.47
CA GLU A 6 2.23 -15.21 -6.16
C GLU A 6 3.24 -14.74 -5.11
N ASN A 7 4.06 -13.74 -5.47
CA ASN A 7 5.14 -13.27 -4.62
C ASN A 7 4.58 -12.92 -3.23
N TRP A 8 5.22 -13.44 -2.18
CA TRP A 8 4.78 -13.23 -0.80
C TRP A 8 4.54 -11.74 -0.49
N PHE A 9 5.40 -10.87 -1.01
CA PHE A 9 5.25 -9.41 -0.88
C PHE A 9 3.97 -8.87 -1.51
N ILE A 10 3.62 -9.33 -2.71
CA ILE A 10 2.39 -8.90 -3.41
C ILE A 10 1.15 -9.37 -2.65
N ARG A 11 1.19 -10.59 -2.09
CA ARG A 11 0.11 -11.13 -1.28
C ARG A 11 -0.12 -10.31 -0.02
N ASN A 12 0.94 -9.95 0.71
CA ASN A 12 0.82 -9.09 1.90
C ASN A 12 0.38 -7.67 1.53
N LEU A 13 0.86 -7.10 0.42
CA LEU A 13 0.41 -5.79 -0.04
C LEU A 13 -1.08 -5.77 -0.39
N LYS A 14 -1.60 -6.83 -1.01
CA LYS A 14 -3.04 -6.98 -1.27
C LYS A 14 -3.83 -7.05 0.03
N ASP A 15 -3.38 -7.86 0.98
CA ASP A 15 -4.02 -8.04 2.28
C ASP A 15 -4.10 -6.72 3.08
N ILE A 16 -2.99 -5.96 3.11
CA ILE A 16 -2.94 -4.63 3.74
C ILE A 16 -3.88 -3.66 3.02
N ARG A 17 -3.86 -3.63 1.68
CA ARG A 17 -4.75 -2.77 0.90
C ARG A 17 -6.21 -3.06 1.17
N GLU A 18 -6.57 -4.34 1.27
CA GLU A 18 -7.94 -4.78 1.50
C GLU A 18 -8.39 -4.51 2.94
N THR A 19 -7.49 -4.64 3.90
CA THR A 19 -7.73 -4.29 5.31
C THR A 19 -7.94 -2.79 5.51
N ILE A 20 -7.10 -1.95 4.89
CA ILE A 20 -7.13 -0.49 5.11
C ILE A 20 -8.15 0.22 4.19
N PHE A 21 -8.26 -0.22 2.94
CA PHE A 21 -9.07 0.43 1.89
C PHE A 21 -10.03 -0.55 1.21
N GLY A 22 -10.56 -1.52 1.95
CA GLY A 22 -11.46 -2.56 1.44
C GLY A 22 -12.52 -2.03 0.48
N PHE A 23 -12.60 -2.62 -0.71
CA PHE A 23 -13.55 -2.22 -1.74
C PHE A 23 -14.84 -3.03 -1.56
N ASN A 24 -15.95 -2.34 -1.29
CA ASN A 24 -17.26 -2.98 -1.27
C ASN A 24 -17.89 -2.87 -2.66
N THR A 25 -18.63 -3.90 -3.06
CA THR A 25 -19.35 -3.94 -4.35
C THR A 25 -20.43 -2.87 -4.47
N THR A 26 -20.85 -2.29 -3.34
CA THR A 26 -21.81 -1.18 -3.24
C THR A 26 -21.17 0.21 -3.28
N ASP A 27 -19.84 0.31 -3.35
CA ASP A 27 -19.17 1.61 -3.40
C ASP A 27 -19.46 2.34 -4.71
N SER A 28 -19.88 3.60 -4.61
CA SER A 28 -20.01 4.47 -5.78
C SER A 28 -18.66 4.71 -6.45
N THR A 29 -18.67 5.05 -7.75
CA THR A 29 -17.45 5.31 -8.54
C THR A 29 -16.52 6.33 -7.88
N LEU A 30 -17.10 7.35 -7.22
CA LEU A 30 -16.38 8.37 -6.48
C LEU A 30 -15.69 7.81 -5.22
N LYS A 31 -16.38 6.99 -4.43
CA LYS A 31 -15.81 6.33 -3.24
C LYS A 31 -14.68 5.39 -3.64
N ARG A 32 -14.83 4.66 -4.75
CA ARG A 32 -13.79 3.78 -5.28
C ARG A 32 -12.55 4.57 -5.71
N ALA A 33 -12.72 5.70 -6.40
CA ALA A 33 -11.61 6.57 -6.77
C ALA A 33 -10.89 7.14 -5.55
N SER A 34 -11.64 7.58 -4.52
CA SER A 34 -11.08 8.08 -3.26
C SER A 34 -10.26 7.01 -2.52
N LYS A 35 -10.73 5.77 -2.45
CA LYS A 35 -9.98 4.64 -1.85
C LYS A 35 -8.69 4.32 -2.62
N VAL A 36 -8.73 4.38 -3.95
CA VAL A 36 -7.53 4.21 -4.79
C VAL A 36 -6.53 5.34 -4.54
N MET A 37 -7.00 6.59 -4.51
CA MET A 37 -6.16 7.76 -4.19
C MET A 37 -5.53 7.62 -2.79
N GLY A 38 -6.32 7.22 -1.79
CA GLY A 38 -5.86 6.99 -0.42
C GLY A 38 -4.77 5.91 -0.35
N TRP A 39 -4.91 4.83 -1.12
CA TRP A 39 -3.88 3.80 -1.21
C TRP A 39 -2.57 4.32 -1.77
N TYR A 40 -2.60 5.13 -2.83
CA TYR A 40 -1.39 5.74 -3.38
C TYR A 40 -0.74 6.72 -2.39
N MET A 41 -1.54 7.53 -1.69
CA MET A 41 -1.02 8.44 -0.66
C MET A 41 -0.37 7.67 0.50
N PHE A 42 -0.98 6.57 0.94
CA PHE A 42 -0.41 5.70 1.97
C PHE A 42 0.95 5.12 1.56
N LEU A 43 1.07 4.59 0.33
CA LEU A 43 2.34 4.06 -0.18
C LEU A 43 3.43 5.14 -0.25
N THR A 44 3.08 6.34 -0.69
CA THR A 44 4.00 7.48 -0.75
C THR A 44 4.48 7.87 0.65
N LEU A 45 3.57 7.96 1.63
CA LEU A 45 3.92 8.30 3.01
C LEU A 45 4.80 7.22 3.67
N MET A 46 4.49 5.94 3.46
CA MET A 46 5.33 4.84 3.96
C MET A 46 6.74 4.90 3.36
N THR A 47 6.84 5.10 2.04
CA THR A 47 8.13 5.21 1.36
C THR A 47 8.92 6.42 1.88
N CYS A 48 8.26 7.57 2.03
CA CYS A 48 8.89 8.78 2.56
C CYS A 48 9.36 8.58 4.01
N GLY A 49 8.55 7.95 4.87
CA GLY A 49 8.91 7.63 6.24
C GLY A 49 10.12 6.70 6.34
N ILE A 50 10.19 5.67 5.48
CA ILE A 50 11.35 4.77 5.40
C ILE A 50 12.60 5.55 5.01
N VAL A 51 12.52 6.38 3.96
CA VAL A 51 13.66 7.21 3.50
C VAL A 51 14.10 8.19 4.58
N ALA A 52 13.17 8.90 5.21
CA ALA A 52 13.46 9.83 6.29
C ALA A 52 14.15 9.14 7.47
N THR A 53 13.69 7.93 7.84
CA THR A 53 14.30 7.14 8.91
C THR A 53 15.71 6.69 8.55
N LEU A 54 15.93 6.24 7.30
CA LEU A 54 17.26 5.88 6.81
C LEU A 54 18.23 7.06 6.89
N ILE A 55 17.80 8.24 6.44
CA ILE A 55 18.58 9.48 6.51
C ILE A 55 18.90 9.82 7.96
N ALA A 56 17.90 9.77 8.86
CA ALA A 56 18.09 10.06 10.27
C ALA A 56 19.12 9.12 10.93
N ILE A 57 19.06 7.82 10.64
CA ILE A 57 20.04 6.85 11.14
C ILE A 57 21.44 7.12 10.56
N SER A 58 21.55 7.56 9.30
CA SER A 58 22.84 7.92 8.70
C SER A 58 23.53 9.11 9.35
N PHE A 59 22.79 10.01 10.01
CA PHE A 59 23.38 11.11 10.79
C PHE A 59 23.56 10.79 12.27
N ALA A 60 22.97 9.69 12.76
CA ALA A 60 23.09 9.24 14.14
C ALA A 60 24.35 8.39 14.41
N HIS A 61 25.05 7.96 13.36
CA HIS A 61 26.35 7.29 13.40
C HIS A 61 27.46 8.28 13.02
#